data_AF-T0YD96-F1
#
_entry.id   AF-T0YD96-F1
#
_cell.length_a   1.000
_cell.length_b   1.000
_cell.length_c   1.000
_cell.angle_alpha   90.00
_cell.angle_beta   90.00
_cell.angle_gamma   90.00
#
_symmetry.space_group_name_H-M   'P 1'
#
loop_
_entity.id
_entity.type
_entity.pdbx_description
1 polymer ?
#
loop_
_entity_poly.entity_id
_entity_poly.type
_entity_poly.pdbx_seq_one_letter_code
_entity_poly.pdbx_strand_id
1 'polypeptide(L)'
;TTARIIKELISMWPESPKVYIVPTDGFLFKNKELEKRGIMLRKGFPESYDLRAMINFLYQVKSGNRSIEIPQYSHLVYDITEEKTLINEPDVIIFEGLNVLQTHTKTLSADGPDLMVSVFF
;
A
#
# COMPACT_ATOMS: atom_id res chain seq x y z
N THR A 1 -11.94 7.79 1.64
CA THR A 1 -12.56 9.14 1.50
C THR A 1 -11.66 10.27 1.98
N THR A 2 -11.14 10.22 3.21
CA THR A 2 -10.22 11.25 3.76
C THR A 2 -8.95 11.45 2.92
N ALA A 3 -8.35 10.36 2.43
CA ALA A 3 -7.15 10.42 1.58
C ALA A 3 -7.32 11.30 0.33
N ARG A 4 -8.52 11.28 -0.27
CA ARG A 4 -8.84 12.13 -1.43
C ARG A 4 -8.86 13.61 -1.05
N ILE A 5 -9.48 13.94 0.08
CA ILE A 5 -9.52 15.32 0.57
C ILE A 5 -8.10 15.82 0.87
N ILE A 6 -7.29 15.02 1.58
CA ILE A 6 -5.89 15.37 1.86
C ILE A 6 -5.09 15.57 0.57
N LYS A 7 -5.28 14.68 -0.42
CA LYS A 7 -4.65 14.84 -1.74
C LYS A 7 -5.01 16.18 -2.38
N GLU A 8 -6.28 16.55 -2.41
CA GLU A 8 -6.72 17.83 -3.01
C GLU A 8 -6.08 19.01 -2.27
N LEU A 9 -6.06 18.99 -0.94
CA LEU A 9 -5.46 20.05 -0.13
C LEU A 9 -3.95 20.21 -0.38
N ILE A 10 -3.21 19.11 -0.46
CA ILE A 10 -1.76 19.13 -0.74
C ILE A 10 -1.50 19.59 -2.18
N SER A 11 -2.35 19.20 -3.13
CA SER A 11 -2.18 19.58 -4.55
C SER A 11 -2.41 21.08 -4.80
N MET A 12 -3.02 21.80 -3.84
CA MET A 12 -3.21 23.25 -3.90
C MET A 12 -1.97 24.06 -3.44
N TRP A 13 -0.91 23.40 -2.98
CA TRP A 13 0.32 24.10 -2.57
C TRP A 13 0.99 24.79 -3.77
N PRO A 14 1.70 25.92 -3.57
CA PRO A 14 2.37 26.65 -4.64
C PRO A 14 3.30 25.79 -5.49
N GLU A 15 3.98 24.83 -4.87
CA GLU A 15 4.90 23.89 -5.52
C GLU A 15 4.18 22.84 -6.39
N SER A 16 2.85 22.74 -6.30
CA SER A 16 2.02 21.77 -7.03
C SER A 16 2.55 20.34 -6.95
N PRO A 17 2.78 19.78 -5.74
CA PRO A 17 3.39 18.47 -5.57
C PRO A 17 2.55 17.38 -6.22
N LYS A 18 3.24 16.39 -6.81
CA LYS A 18 2.61 15.23 -7.45
C LYS A 18 2.20 14.20 -6.41
N VAL A 19 0.90 14.17 -6.10
CA VAL A 19 0.34 13.32 -5.04
C VAL A 19 -0.34 12.05 -5.58
N TYR A 20 0.09 10.90 -5.07
CA TYR A 20 -0.52 9.59 -5.34
C TYR A 20 -1.23 9.05 -4.09
N ILE A 21 -2.38 8.39 -4.30
CA ILE A 21 -3.05 7.60 -3.25
C ILE A 21 -2.86 6.13 -3.60
N VAL A 22 -2.34 5.36 -2.66
CA VAL A 22 -2.09 3.94 -2.80
C VAL A 22 -2.89 3.19 -1.74
N PRO A 23 -4.00 2.53 -2.13
CA PRO A 23 -4.78 1.72 -1.20
C PRO A 23 -4.07 0.40 -0.90
N THR A 24 -4.15 -0.07 0.35
CA THR A 24 -3.59 -1.36 0.77
C THR A 24 -4.21 -2.55 0.04
N ASP A 25 -5.43 -2.40 -0.48
CA ASP A 25 -6.15 -3.48 -1.16
C ASP A 25 -5.41 -3.98 -2.41
N GLY A 26 -4.56 -3.15 -3.02
CA GLY A 26 -3.64 -3.56 -4.10
C GLY A 26 -2.57 -4.57 -3.66
N PHE A 27 -2.42 -4.79 -2.35
CA PHE A 27 -1.50 -5.77 -1.77
C PHE A 27 -2.22 -7.00 -1.22
N LEU A 28 -3.53 -7.16 -1.45
CA LEU A 28 -4.19 -8.44 -1.19
C LEU A 28 -3.60 -9.54 -2.07
N PHE A 29 -3.61 -10.78 -1.60
CA PHE A 29 -3.43 -11.91 -2.52
C PHE A 29 -4.63 -12.01 -3.46
N LYS A 30 -4.38 -12.45 -4.70
CA LYS A 30 -5.44 -12.83 -5.65
C LYS A 30 -6.39 -13.85 -5.02
N ASN A 31 -7.67 -13.82 -5.38
CA ASN A 31 -8.69 -14.72 -4.82
C ASN A 31 -8.28 -16.20 -4.94
N LYS A 32 -7.70 -16.59 -6.07
CA LYS A 32 -7.17 -17.96 -6.29
C LYS A 32 -6.17 -18.39 -5.20
N GLU A 33 -5.31 -17.48 -4.75
CA GLU A 33 -4.33 -17.78 -3.70
C GLU A 33 -5.01 -17.78 -2.31
N LEU A 34 -5.99 -16.90 -2.07
CA LEU A 34 -6.79 -16.91 -0.84
C LEU A 34 -7.61 -18.21 -0.69
N GLU A 35 -8.20 -18.69 -1.79
CA GLU A 35 -8.92 -19.96 -1.86
C GLU A 35 -8.00 -21.15 -1.60
N LYS A 36 -6.84 -21.20 -2.25
CA LYS A 36 -5.81 -22.23 -2.04
C LYS A 36 -5.36 -22.30 -0.57
N ARG A 37 -5.32 -21.14 0.12
CA ARG A 37 -4.96 -21.03 1.53
C ARG A 37 -6.13 -21.23 2.49
N GLY A 38 -7.37 -21.34 2.00
CA GLY A 38 -8.57 -21.49 2.82
C GLY A 38 -8.93 -20.24 3.64
N ILE A 39 -8.46 -19.05 3.25
CA ILE A 39 -8.63 -17.79 3.99
C ILE A 39 -9.52 -16.77 3.25
N MET A 40 -10.34 -17.22 2.30
CA MET A 40 -11.21 -16.33 1.52
C MET A 40 -12.17 -15.51 2.40
N LEU A 41 -12.73 -16.13 3.47
CA LEU A 41 -13.58 -15.45 4.45
C LEU A 41 -12.84 -14.45 5.34
N ARG A 42 -11.51 -14.45 5.28
CA ARG A 42 -10.62 -13.56 6.02
C ARG A 42 -9.95 -12.54 5.10
N LYS A 43 -10.50 -12.32 3.91
CA LYS A 43 -10.08 -11.24 3.02
C LYS A 43 -10.25 -9.89 3.74
N GLY A 44 -9.17 -9.10 3.78
CA GLY A 44 -9.08 -7.86 4.56
C GLY A 44 -8.44 -8.02 5.94
N PHE A 45 -8.23 -9.26 6.43
CA PHE A 45 -7.39 -9.51 7.61
C PHE A 45 -5.90 -9.58 7.21
N PRO A 46 -4.95 -9.37 8.14
CA PRO A 46 -3.52 -9.23 7.82
C PRO A 46 -2.94 -10.37 6.98
N GLU A 47 -3.33 -11.61 7.25
CA GLU A 47 -2.87 -12.80 6.53
C GLU A 47 -3.34 -12.89 5.06
N SER A 48 -4.34 -12.08 4.67
CA SER A 48 -4.81 -11.99 3.29
C SER A 48 -3.98 -11.02 2.43
N TYR A 49 -3.03 -10.31 3.02
CA TYR A 49 -2.13 -9.38 2.33
C TYR A 49 -0.75 -9.99 2.07
N ASP A 50 -0.18 -9.64 0.93
CA ASP A 50 1.23 -9.84 0.62
C ASP A 50 2.07 -8.75 1.30
N LEU A 51 2.39 -8.99 2.58
CA LEU A 51 3.23 -8.09 3.37
C LEU A 51 4.62 -7.87 2.75
N ARG A 52 5.16 -8.86 2.04
CA ARG A 52 6.47 -8.72 1.39
C ARG A 52 6.39 -7.73 0.25
N ALA A 53 5.36 -7.83 -0.59
CA ALA A 53 5.12 -6.86 -1.66
C ALA A 53 4.90 -5.44 -1.10
N MET A 54 4.16 -5.31 0.00
CA MET A 54 3.91 -4.03 0.66
C MET A 54 5.18 -3.39 1.23
N ILE A 55 6.02 -4.16 1.95
CA ILE A 55 7.31 -3.68 2.46
C ILE A 55 8.24 -3.29 1.32
N ASN A 56 8.30 -4.10 0.26
CA ASN A 56 9.12 -3.78 -0.91
C ASN A 56 8.65 -2.49 -1.60
N PHE A 57 7.34 -2.26 -1.69
CA PHE A 57 6.79 -0.98 -2.17
C PHE A 57 7.27 0.20 -1.31
N LEU A 58 7.13 0.12 0.01
CA LEU A 58 7.56 1.19 0.92
C LEU A 58 9.07 1.43 0.85
N TYR A 59 9.87 0.37 0.67
CA TYR A 59 11.32 0.48 0.48
C TYR A 59 11.66 1.22 -0.82
N GLN A 60 11.01 0.88 -1.94
CA GLN A 60 11.21 1.57 -3.22
C GLN A 60 10.86 3.06 -3.12
N VAL A 61 9.77 3.40 -2.43
CA VAL A 61 9.37 4.78 -2.15
C VAL A 61 10.45 5.50 -1.34
N LYS A 62 10.86 4.93 -0.20
CA LYS A 62 11.90 5.55 0.66
C LYS A 62 13.26 5.68 -0.02
N SER A 63 13.56 4.82 -0.99
CA SER A 63 14.81 4.86 -1.76
C SER A 63 14.79 5.90 -2.88
N GLY A 64 13.68 6.63 -3.07
CA GLY A 64 13.55 7.66 -4.10
C GLY A 64 13.39 7.08 -5.51
N ASN A 65 12.88 5.85 -5.66
CA ASN A 65 12.61 5.29 -6.98
C ASN A 65 11.62 6.18 -7.74
N ARG A 66 12.03 6.63 -8.94
CA ARG A 66 11.24 7.52 -9.78
C ARG A 66 10.09 6.83 -10.50
N SER A 67 10.08 5.49 -10.54
CA SER A 67 9.06 4.71 -11.25
C SER A 67 8.79 3.43 -10.48
N ILE A 68 7.56 3.29 -9.98
CA ILE A 68 7.13 2.17 -9.13
C ILE A 68 5.81 1.63 -9.68
N GLU A 69 5.78 0.34 -9.97
CA GLU A 69 4.55 -0.34 -10.36
C GLU A 69 3.87 -0.97 -9.14
N ILE A 70 2.56 -0.78 -9.01
CA ILE A 70 1.76 -1.44 -7.98
C ILE A 70 0.63 -2.27 -8.60
N PRO A 71 0.24 -3.40 -8.00
CA PRO A 71 -0.92 -4.16 -8.48
C PRO A 71 -2.21 -3.34 -8.30
N GLN A 72 -3.14 -3.53 -9.22
CA GLN A 72 -4.44 -2.85 -9.17
C GLN A 72 -5.51 -3.76 -8.57
N TYR A 73 -6.17 -3.28 -7.52
CA TYR A 73 -7.38 -3.92 -6.99
C TYR A 73 -8.61 -3.36 -7.69
N SER A 74 -9.52 -4.24 -8.09
CA SER A 74 -10.80 -3.85 -8.68
C SER A 74 -11.95 -4.21 -7.76
N HIS A 75 -12.67 -3.19 -7.28
CA HIS A 75 -13.92 -3.37 -6.54
C HIS A 75 -15.08 -3.88 -7.42
N LEU A 76 -14.94 -3.87 -8.74
CA LEU A 76 -15.97 -4.42 -9.65
C LEU A 76 -15.92 -5.95 -9.66
N VAL A 77 -14.72 -6.52 -9.80
CA VAL A 77 -14.51 -7.98 -9.79
C VAL A 77 -14.09 -8.53 -8.43
N TYR A 78 -13.94 -7.65 -7.43
CA TYR A 78 -13.50 -7.98 -6.08
C TYR A 78 -12.21 -8.81 -6.06
N ASP A 79 -11.22 -8.45 -6.87
CA ASP A 79 -9.92 -9.14 -6.95
C ASP A 79 -8.79 -8.23 -7.43
N ILE A 80 -7.55 -8.68 -7.26
CA ILE A 80 -6.35 -8.11 -7.89
C ILE A 80 -6.37 -8.45 -9.38
N THR A 81 -6.24 -7.44 -10.23
CA THR A 81 -6.17 -7.60 -11.68
C THR A 81 -4.74 -7.89 -12.14
N GLU A 82 -4.56 -8.21 -13.43
CA GLU A 82 -3.24 -8.28 -14.05
C GLU A 82 -2.67 -6.89 -14.40
N GLU A 83 -3.50 -5.85 -14.28
CA GLU A 83 -3.09 -4.48 -14.55
C GLU A 83 -2.26 -3.93 -13.40
N LYS A 84 -1.35 -3.04 -13.76
CA LYS A 84 -0.49 -2.35 -12.82
C LYS A 84 -0.69 -0.85 -12.95
N THR A 85 -0.70 -0.16 -11.83
CA THR A 85 -0.68 1.31 -11.81
C THR A 85 0.76 1.77 -11.69
N LEU A 86 1.16 2.70 -12.56
CA LEU A 86 2.49 3.31 -12.55
C LEU A 86 2.48 4.58 -11.69
N ILE A 87 3.33 4.59 -10.67
CA ILE A 87 3.65 5.78 -9.88
C ILE A 87 4.96 6.34 -10.41
N ASN A 88 4.89 7.49 -11.07
CA ASN A 88 6.05 8.14 -11.69
C ASN A 88 6.36 9.46 -10.97
N GLU A 89 7.57 9.59 -10.45
CA GLU A 89 8.12 10.78 -9.80
C GLU A 89 7.17 11.38 -8.75
N PRO A 90 6.76 10.60 -7.74
CA PRO A 90 5.85 11.09 -6.71
C PRO A 90 6.60 12.03 -5.74
N ASP A 91 6.00 13.19 -5.44
CA ASP A 91 6.46 14.05 -4.34
C ASP A 91 5.86 13.57 -3.01
N VAL A 92 4.60 13.12 -3.06
CA VAL A 92 3.86 12.62 -1.89
C VAL A 92 3.10 11.36 -2.25
N ILE A 93 3.19 10.34 -1.39
CA ILE A 93 2.37 9.14 -1.44
C ILE A 93 1.52 9.07 -0.18
N ILE A 94 0.21 9.04 -0.37
CA ILE A 94 -0.77 8.76 0.68
C ILE A 94 -1.08 7.27 0.64
N PHE A 95 -0.57 6.53 1.62
CA PHE A 95 -0.84 5.11 1.77
C PHE A 95 -2.08 4.90 2.63
N GLU A 96 -3.19 4.44 2.04
CA GLU A 96 -4.51 4.32 2.69
C GLU A 96 -4.87 2.85 2.94
N GLY A 97 -5.38 2.51 4.12
CA GLY A 97 -5.92 1.18 4.35
C GLY A 97 -6.26 0.86 5.80
N LEU A 98 -7.07 -0.17 6.00
CA LEU A 98 -7.56 -0.62 7.31
C LEU A 98 -6.45 -1.16 8.23
N ASN A 99 -5.29 -1.53 7.67
CA ASN A 99 -4.20 -2.20 8.40
C ASN A 99 -2.87 -1.43 8.39
N VAL A 100 -2.83 -0.18 7.93
CA VAL A 100 -1.56 0.58 7.73
C VAL A 100 -0.79 0.80 9.04
N LEU A 101 -1.49 0.88 10.17
CA LEU A 101 -0.88 1.11 11.50
C LEU A 101 -0.85 -0.13 12.39
N GLN A 102 -1.12 -1.33 11.85
CA GLN A 102 -1.06 -2.53 12.66
C GLN A 102 0.40 -2.89 12.95
N THR A 103 0.87 -2.49 14.13
CA THR A 103 2.13 -2.98 14.68
C THR A 103 1.95 -4.45 15.03
N HIS A 104 2.69 -5.36 14.38
CA HIS A 104 2.79 -6.72 14.88
C HIS A 104 3.51 -6.69 16.24
N THR A 105 2.78 -6.87 17.34
CA THR A 105 3.34 -7.14 18.68
C THR A 105 3.88 -8.57 18.79
N LYS A 106 4.52 -9.07 17.73
CA LYS A 106 5.21 -10.37 17.71
C LYS A 106 6.58 -10.19 17.06
N THR A 107 7.58 -10.11 17.94
CA THR A 107 8.97 -10.55 17.76
C THR A 107 9.32 -10.98 16.34
N LEU A 108 9.61 -10.01 15.49
CA LEU A 108 10.52 -10.25 14.38
C LEU A 108 11.90 -10.44 15.03
N SER A 109 12.44 -11.64 14.87
CA SER A 109 13.82 -11.96 15.18
C SER A 109 14.75 -10.85 14.70
N ALA A 110 15.74 -10.52 15.53
CA ALA A 110 16.85 -9.62 15.25
C ALA A 110 17.37 -9.78 13.80
N ASP A 111 17.66 -8.66 13.14
CA ASP A 111 18.23 -8.47 11.78
C ASP A 111 17.30 -8.07 10.61
N GLY A 112 16.04 -7.68 10.87
CA GLY A 112 15.22 -6.96 9.87
C GLY A 112 15.31 -5.44 10.03
N PRO A 113 15.35 -4.63 8.94
CA PRO A 113 15.36 -3.18 9.08
C PRO A 113 14.08 -2.71 9.78
N ASP A 114 14.27 -1.92 10.84
CA ASP A 114 13.18 -1.30 11.59
C ASP A 114 12.43 -0.34 10.65
N LEU A 115 11.29 -0.78 10.12
CA LEU A 115 10.46 0.04 9.26
C LEU A 115 9.65 1.00 10.13
N MET A 116 10.29 2.08 10.56
CA MET A 116 9.61 3.19 11.23
C MET A 116 8.80 3.96 10.17
N VAL A 117 7.47 3.86 10.25
CA VAL A 117 6.53 4.73 9.53
C VAL A 117 6.23 5.89 10.47
N SER A 118 6.86 7.05 10.23
CA SER A 118 6.59 8.26 11.01
C SER A 118 5.64 9.17 10.25
N VAL A 119 4.57 9.60 10.91
CA VAL A 119 3.67 10.63 10.42
C VAL A 119 4.07 11.93 11.12
N PHE A 120 4.88 12.77 10.47
CA PHE A 120 5.12 14.14 10.94
C PHE A 120 4.23 15.09 10.13
N PHE A 121 3.49 15.95 10.85
CA PHE A 121 2.68 17.03 10.31
C PHE A 121 3.55 18.23 9.92
#